data_AF-A0A970MPH6-F1
#
_entry.id   AF-A0A970MPH6-F1
#
_cell.length_a   1.000
_cell.length_b   1.000
_cell.length_c   1.000
_cell.angle_alpha   90.00
_cell.angle_beta   90.00
_cell.angle_gamma   90.00
#
_symmetry.space_group_name_H-M   'P 1'
#
loop_
_entity.id
_entity.type
_entity.pdbx_description
1 polymer ?
#
loop_
_entity_poly.entity_id
_entity_poly.type
_entity_poly.pdbx_seq_one_letter_code
_entity_poly.pdbx_strand_id
1 'polypeptide(L)'
;MKTVVSGIRPTGNIHLGNYFGAIVNFVKMQNDYKSYFFIADYHSLTTHPTPEDLNSNVKKVLVNYLASGIDPQKAIIYRQSDVPETAELYLFLNMIAYMGELQKVASFKEKVRSNPNNVNAGLLTYPTLMAADIIIHKAHMVPVGKDQEQHLEMTRDYVSRFNHMYKTDYFPEPVAFNFSQDLVKVPGLDGSTKMSKSSSENNCIYLSDEPSVIKKKIMRAVSDSGPTEPNQPKAVPIQNLFQLMSIVSSDEIIEYFEDQYNNCNIRYGDMKKQIAEDMITFCAPFRERILELENDNEYLQKVLKEGAEQARESASQTLKEVREIIGFRAF
;
A
#
# COMPACT_ATOMS: atom_id res chain seq x y z
N MET A 1 20.65 11.85 -5.51
CA MET A 1 19.80 10.96 -4.69
C MET A 1 18.81 10.28 -5.63
N LYS A 2 18.61 8.96 -5.55
CA LYS A 2 17.62 8.28 -6.40
C LYS A 2 16.20 8.64 -5.94
N THR A 3 15.26 8.67 -6.89
CA THR A 3 13.85 8.96 -6.62
C THR A 3 13.06 7.67 -6.41
N VAL A 4 12.24 7.65 -5.36
CA VAL A 4 11.23 6.63 -5.07
C VAL A 4 9.85 7.24 -5.24
N VAL A 5 8.95 6.52 -5.90
CA VAL A 5 7.53 6.87 -5.97
C VAL A 5 6.69 5.68 -5.53
N SER A 6 5.71 5.91 -4.66
CA SER A 6 4.68 4.92 -4.34
C SER A 6 3.39 5.60 -3.89
N GLY A 7 2.27 4.90 -3.98
CA GLY A 7 0.99 5.44 -3.57
C GLY A 7 0.00 4.37 -3.12
N ILE A 8 -0.96 4.78 -2.30
CA ILE A 8 -2.04 3.92 -1.81
C ILE A 8 -3.38 4.54 -2.16
N ARG A 9 -4.32 3.72 -2.63
CA ARG A 9 -5.70 4.14 -2.87
C ARG A 9 -6.40 4.43 -1.53
N PRO A 10 -7.18 5.53 -1.43
CA PRO A 10 -7.94 5.87 -0.22
C PRO A 10 -9.12 4.92 -0.03
N THR A 11 -8.86 3.73 0.50
CA THR A 11 -9.83 2.64 0.70
C THR A 11 -10.14 2.39 2.19
N GLY A 12 -10.05 3.43 3.00
CA GLY A 12 -10.26 3.38 4.45
C GLY A 12 -9.00 3.03 5.26
N ASN A 13 -9.20 2.59 6.50
CA ASN A 13 -8.15 2.43 7.51
C ASN A 13 -7.02 1.47 7.08
N ILE A 14 -5.81 1.72 7.57
CA ILE A 14 -4.64 0.88 7.35
C ILE A 14 -4.67 -0.27 8.37
N HIS A 15 -4.61 -1.51 7.87
CA HIS A 15 -4.44 -2.69 8.70
C HIS A 15 -2.97 -3.14 8.78
N LEU A 16 -2.64 -4.04 9.70
CA LEU A 16 -1.27 -4.54 9.90
C LEU A 16 -0.63 -5.05 8.61
N GLY A 17 -1.40 -5.77 7.78
CA GLY A 17 -0.92 -6.20 6.46
C GLY A 17 -0.46 -5.06 5.54
N ASN A 18 -1.10 -3.88 5.57
CA ASN A 18 -0.64 -2.71 4.83
C ASN A 18 0.60 -2.09 5.48
N TYR A 19 0.63 -2.03 6.81
CA TYR A 19 1.74 -1.46 7.56
C TYR A 19 3.05 -2.21 7.30
N PHE A 20 3.08 -3.51 7.58
CA PHE A 20 4.26 -4.35 7.38
C PHE A 20 4.57 -4.62 5.90
N GLY A 21 3.55 -4.66 5.04
CA GLY A 21 3.72 -4.93 3.62
C GLY A 21 4.25 -3.74 2.83
N ALA A 22 4.00 -2.49 3.26
CA ALA A 22 4.36 -1.30 2.49
C ALA A 22 4.89 -0.15 3.36
N ILE A 23 4.16 0.27 4.39
CA ILE A 23 4.44 1.53 5.10
C ILE A 23 5.78 1.48 5.84
N VAL A 24 6.14 0.34 6.44
CA VAL A 24 7.47 0.17 7.06
C VAL A 24 8.60 0.44 6.06
N ASN A 25 8.43 0.02 4.80
CA ASN A 25 9.42 0.29 3.75
C ASN A 25 9.43 1.77 3.37
N PHE A 26 8.28 2.44 3.33
CA PHE A 26 8.20 3.89 3.05
C PHE A 26 8.95 4.68 4.13
N VAL A 27 8.76 4.31 5.40
CA VAL A 27 9.41 4.95 6.56
C VAL A 27 10.93 4.79 6.54
N LYS A 28 11.43 3.66 6.02
CA LYS A 28 12.87 3.46 5.81
C LYS A 28 13.36 4.29 4.61
N MET A 29 12.68 4.19 3.47
CA MET A 29 13.05 4.84 2.21
C MET A 29 13.19 6.36 2.30
N GLN A 30 12.32 7.04 3.05
CA GLN A 30 12.37 8.51 3.19
C GLN A 30 13.70 9.03 3.75
N ASN A 31 14.50 8.21 4.43
CA ASN A 31 15.79 8.65 4.97
C ASN A 31 16.92 8.54 3.93
N ASP A 32 16.80 7.63 2.95
CA ASP A 32 17.87 7.31 2.01
C ASP A 32 17.58 7.79 0.56
N TYR A 33 16.31 8.08 0.25
CA TYR A 33 15.85 8.40 -1.09
C TYR A 33 14.91 9.61 -1.14
N LYS A 34 14.93 10.32 -2.27
CA LYS A 34 13.93 11.36 -2.55
C LYS A 34 12.60 10.68 -2.76
N SER A 35 11.72 10.76 -1.78
CA SER A 35 10.53 9.92 -1.72
C SER A 35 9.26 10.72 -2.00
N TYR A 36 8.46 10.22 -2.93
CA TYR A 36 7.13 10.73 -3.27
C TYR A 36 6.11 9.67 -2.85
N PHE A 37 5.32 9.98 -1.83
CA PHE A 37 4.29 9.08 -1.31
C PHE A 37 2.92 9.70 -1.45
N PHE A 38 2.12 9.17 -2.38
CA PHE A 38 0.87 9.80 -2.75
C PHE A 38 -0.38 9.04 -2.33
N ILE A 39 -1.48 9.78 -2.22
CA ILE A 39 -2.82 9.26 -1.99
C ILE A 39 -3.53 9.21 -3.35
N ALA A 40 -3.73 8.01 -3.87
CA ALA A 40 -4.15 7.74 -5.24
C ALA A 40 -5.67 7.87 -5.43
N ASP A 41 -6.19 9.11 -5.33
CA ASP A 41 -7.62 9.39 -5.37
C ASP A 41 -8.24 9.30 -6.78
N TYR A 42 -7.54 9.61 -7.87
CA TYR A 42 -8.06 9.30 -9.22
C TYR A 42 -8.19 7.79 -9.44
N HIS A 43 -7.22 7.00 -8.98
CA HIS A 43 -7.31 5.53 -9.07
C HIS A 43 -8.52 4.96 -8.33
N SER A 44 -8.98 5.61 -7.26
CA SER A 44 -10.16 5.17 -6.53
C SER A 44 -11.42 5.23 -7.40
N LEU A 45 -11.54 6.23 -8.29
CA LEU A 45 -12.68 6.45 -9.17
C LEU A 45 -12.92 5.31 -10.17
N THR A 46 -11.87 4.55 -10.51
CA THR A 46 -11.96 3.39 -11.42
C THR A 46 -12.89 2.29 -10.91
N THR A 47 -13.19 2.28 -9.61
CA THR A 47 -14.06 1.30 -8.94
C THR A 47 -15.30 1.92 -8.28
N HIS A 48 -15.68 3.15 -8.65
CA HIS A 48 -16.84 3.93 -8.13
C HIS A 48 -16.92 4.02 -6.59
N PRO A 49 -16.08 4.85 -5.95
CA PRO A 49 -16.26 5.19 -4.55
C PRO A 49 -17.47 6.10 -4.40
N THR A 50 -18.16 5.99 -3.27
CA THR A 50 -19.20 6.93 -2.85
C THR A 50 -18.54 8.32 -2.68
N PRO A 51 -19.05 9.41 -3.31
CA PRO A 51 -18.43 10.73 -3.25
C PRO A 51 -18.16 11.22 -1.82
N GLU A 52 -19.08 10.93 -0.91
CA GLU A 52 -19.03 11.29 0.51
C GLU A 52 -17.82 10.68 1.23
N ASP A 53 -17.33 9.53 0.76
CA ASP A 53 -16.23 8.80 1.38
C ASP A 53 -14.85 9.24 0.89
N LEU A 54 -14.74 9.90 -0.27
CA LEU A 54 -13.44 10.15 -0.88
C LEU A 54 -12.56 11.07 -0.03
N ASN A 55 -13.10 12.21 0.39
CA ASN A 55 -12.36 13.17 1.21
C ASN A 55 -11.99 12.57 2.57
N SER A 56 -12.93 11.90 3.23
CA SER A 56 -12.71 11.28 4.53
C SER A 56 -11.66 10.16 4.44
N ASN A 57 -11.66 9.37 3.37
CA ASN A 57 -10.66 8.33 3.15
C ASN A 57 -9.28 8.88 2.81
N VAL A 58 -9.19 9.98 2.05
CA VAL A 58 -7.92 10.69 1.82
C VAL A 58 -7.35 11.16 3.16
N LYS A 59 -8.17 11.84 3.98
CA LYS A 59 -7.76 12.30 5.31
C LYS A 59 -7.28 11.13 6.18
N LYS A 60 -8.01 10.01 6.21
CA LYS A 60 -7.61 8.79 6.94
C LYS A 60 -6.26 8.27 6.48
N VAL A 61 -6.02 8.15 5.17
CA VAL A 61 -4.72 7.68 4.65
C VAL A 61 -3.60 8.63 5.06
N LEU A 62 -3.79 9.95 4.94
CA LEU A 62 -2.79 10.94 5.34
C LEU A 62 -2.44 10.81 6.83
N VAL A 63 -3.46 10.75 7.70
CA VAL A 63 -3.24 10.57 9.14
C VAL A 63 -2.49 9.28 9.42
N ASN A 64 -2.86 8.17 8.77
CA ASN A 64 -2.18 6.89 8.97
C ASN A 64 -0.73 6.92 8.47
N TYR A 65 -0.42 7.61 7.37
CA TYR A 65 0.96 7.81 6.90
C TYR A 65 1.80 8.52 7.97
N LEU A 66 1.30 9.66 8.45
CA LEU A 66 1.98 10.48 9.45
C LEU A 66 2.14 9.74 10.78
N ALA A 67 1.07 9.07 11.26
CA ALA A 67 1.11 8.29 12.49
C ALA A 67 2.00 7.05 12.40
N SER A 68 2.16 6.48 11.21
CA SER A 68 3.08 5.36 10.96
C SER A 68 4.54 5.77 10.85
N GLY A 69 4.84 7.08 10.86
CA GLY A 69 6.21 7.62 10.87
C GLY A 69 6.70 8.17 9.54
N ILE A 70 5.84 8.34 8.53
CA ILE A 70 6.21 9.10 7.32
C ILE A 70 6.29 10.58 7.71
N ASP A 71 7.46 11.18 7.52
CA ASP A 71 7.77 12.53 7.92
C ASP A 71 7.66 13.48 6.70
N PRO A 72 6.75 14.47 6.72
CA PRO A 72 6.57 15.40 5.61
C PRO A 72 7.78 16.32 5.37
N GLN A 73 8.75 16.36 6.29
CA GLN A 73 10.02 17.05 6.08
C GLN A 73 11.04 16.21 5.32
N LYS A 74 10.83 14.89 5.24
CA LYS A 74 11.74 13.94 4.55
C LYS A 74 11.16 13.37 3.27
N ALA A 75 9.84 13.24 3.20
CA ALA A 75 9.11 12.73 2.04
C ALA A 75 8.04 13.71 1.58
N ILE A 76 7.82 13.74 0.27
CA ILE A 76 6.79 14.55 -0.38
C ILE A 76 5.49 13.76 -0.34
N ILE A 77 4.55 14.22 0.49
CA ILE A 77 3.24 13.58 0.67
C ILE A 77 2.17 14.42 -0.03
N TYR A 78 1.48 13.87 -1.02
CA TYR A 78 0.49 14.62 -1.78
C TYR A 78 -0.71 13.75 -2.17
N ARG A 79 -1.83 14.40 -2.51
CA ARG A 79 -2.98 13.74 -3.11
C ARG A 79 -2.82 13.78 -4.63
N GLN A 80 -3.09 12.67 -5.31
CA GLN A 80 -2.88 12.52 -6.75
C GLN A 80 -3.59 13.63 -7.55
N SER A 81 -4.84 13.96 -7.20
CA SER A 81 -5.61 15.01 -7.86
C SER A 81 -5.09 16.44 -7.66
N ASP A 82 -4.17 16.68 -6.72
CA ASP A 82 -3.51 17.98 -6.56
C ASP A 82 -2.34 18.17 -7.55
N VAL A 83 -2.01 17.15 -8.35
CA VAL A 83 -1.01 17.19 -9.43
C VAL A 83 -1.72 16.98 -10.78
N PRO A 84 -2.38 18.01 -11.35
CA PRO A 84 -3.15 17.89 -12.59
C PRO A 84 -2.29 17.48 -13.80
N GLU A 85 -0.98 17.72 -13.75
CA GLU A 85 -0.01 17.29 -14.76
C GLU A 85 -0.03 15.77 -14.99
N THR A 86 -0.36 14.99 -13.96
CA THR A 86 -0.55 13.53 -14.07
C THR A 86 -1.62 13.18 -15.09
N ALA A 87 -2.73 13.93 -15.15
CA ALA A 87 -3.81 13.66 -16.09
C ALA A 87 -3.39 13.91 -17.54
N GLU A 88 -2.56 14.93 -17.78
CA GLU A 88 -2.01 15.21 -19.11
C GLU A 88 -0.99 14.16 -19.53
N LEU A 89 -0.09 13.75 -18.65
CA LEU A 89 0.85 12.68 -18.97
C LEU A 89 0.13 11.34 -19.20
N TYR A 90 -0.89 11.03 -18.41
CA TYR A 90 -1.78 9.90 -18.63
C TYR A 90 -2.46 9.94 -20.01
N LEU A 91 -2.90 11.11 -20.48
CA LEU A 91 -3.42 11.28 -21.84
C LEU A 91 -2.36 10.89 -22.88
N PHE A 92 -1.13 11.40 -22.76
CA PHE A 92 -0.05 11.10 -23.71
C PHE A 92 0.33 9.61 -23.71
N LEU A 93 0.43 9.00 -22.52
CA LEU A 93 0.74 7.58 -22.41
C LEU A 93 -0.36 6.69 -23.00
N ASN A 94 -1.64 7.09 -22.93
CA ASN A 94 -2.72 6.35 -23.59
C ASN A 94 -2.58 6.32 -25.12
N MET A 95 -1.88 7.28 -25.74
CA MET A 95 -1.63 7.25 -27.18
C MET A 95 -0.60 6.18 -27.61
N ILE A 96 0.11 5.59 -26.64
CA ILE A 96 1.13 4.54 -26.86
C ILE A 96 0.83 3.24 -26.10
N ALA A 97 -0.31 3.18 -25.41
CA ALA A 97 -0.82 1.99 -24.73
C ALA A 97 -1.80 1.25 -25.65
N TYR A 98 -1.48 0.01 -26.00
CA TYR A 98 -2.29 -0.78 -26.92
C TYR A 98 -3.42 -1.52 -26.19
N MET A 99 -4.60 -1.57 -26.81
CA MET A 99 -5.77 -2.24 -26.21
C MET A 99 -5.50 -3.71 -25.84
N GLY A 100 -4.73 -4.42 -26.67
CA GLY A 100 -4.46 -5.85 -26.48
C GLY A 100 -3.62 -6.19 -25.24
N GLU A 101 -2.73 -5.31 -24.78
CA GLU A 101 -1.97 -5.50 -23.54
C GLU A 101 -2.80 -5.11 -22.32
N LEU A 102 -3.56 -4.01 -22.39
CA LEU A 102 -4.42 -3.54 -21.30
C LEU A 102 -5.47 -4.61 -20.93
N GLN A 103 -6.08 -5.24 -21.93
CA GLN A 103 -7.07 -6.31 -21.72
C GLN A 103 -6.46 -7.61 -21.15
N LYS A 104 -5.13 -7.79 -21.23
CA LYS A 104 -4.45 -9.00 -20.75
C LYS A 104 -4.07 -8.94 -19.28
N VAL A 105 -4.04 -7.75 -18.68
CA VAL A 105 -3.67 -7.52 -17.28
C VAL A 105 -4.52 -8.40 -16.34
N ALA A 106 -3.85 -9.16 -15.48
CA ALA A 106 -4.51 -10.17 -14.66
C ALA A 106 -5.50 -9.54 -13.66
N SER A 107 -5.08 -8.46 -13.00
CA SER A 107 -5.91 -7.70 -12.05
C SER A 107 -7.10 -7.01 -12.72
N PHE A 108 -6.98 -6.61 -14.00
CA PHE A 108 -8.13 -6.10 -14.76
C PHE A 108 -9.17 -7.20 -14.96
N LYS A 109 -8.74 -8.38 -15.44
CA LYS A 109 -9.64 -9.53 -15.63
C LYS A 109 -10.30 -9.96 -14.33
N GLU A 110 -9.58 -9.94 -13.21
CA GLU A 110 -10.14 -10.23 -11.89
C GLU A 110 -11.22 -9.22 -11.51
N LYS A 111 -10.94 -7.91 -11.60
CA LYS A 111 -11.92 -6.86 -11.28
C LYS A 111 -13.16 -6.93 -12.17
N VAL A 112 -13.00 -7.24 -13.46
CA VAL A 112 -14.12 -7.48 -14.39
C VAL A 112 -14.98 -8.67 -13.95
N ARG A 113 -14.36 -9.77 -13.51
CA ARG A 113 -15.10 -10.95 -13.01
C ARG A 113 -15.84 -10.64 -11.72
N SER A 114 -15.22 -9.91 -10.80
CA SER A 114 -15.81 -9.56 -9.51
C SER A 114 -16.89 -8.48 -9.60
N ASN A 115 -16.82 -7.60 -10.60
CA ASN A 115 -17.80 -6.53 -10.80
C ASN A 115 -18.12 -6.32 -12.30
N PRO A 116 -18.85 -7.25 -12.93
CA PRO A 116 -19.08 -7.23 -14.38
C PRO A 116 -19.91 -6.03 -14.87
N ASN A 117 -20.65 -5.38 -13.97
CA ASN A 117 -21.47 -4.21 -14.28
C ASN A 117 -20.66 -2.90 -14.25
N ASN A 118 -19.39 -2.95 -13.81
CA ASN A 118 -18.52 -1.78 -13.71
C ASN A 118 -17.20 -1.99 -14.48
N VAL A 119 -17.31 -2.19 -15.79
CA VAL A 119 -16.18 -2.26 -16.70
C VAL A 119 -16.10 -0.96 -17.49
N ASN A 120 -15.34 0.01 -16.97
CA ASN A 120 -15.19 1.34 -17.56
C ASN A 120 -13.80 1.56 -18.16
N ALA A 121 -13.67 2.59 -19.01
CA ALA A 121 -12.41 2.91 -19.68
C ALA A 121 -11.28 3.19 -18.69
N GLY A 122 -11.56 3.93 -17.60
CA GLY A 122 -10.56 4.20 -16.55
C GLY A 122 -10.05 2.93 -15.86
N LEU A 123 -10.91 1.92 -15.66
CA LEU A 123 -10.52 0.61 -15.16
C LEU A 123 -9.70 -0.19 -16.19
N LEU A 124 -9.88 0.02 -17.49
CA LEU A 124 -9.03 -0.62 -18.49
C LEU A 124 -7.64 0.04 -18.56
N THR A 125 -7.59 1.37 -18.47
CA THR A 125 -6.39 2.18 -18.68
C THR A 125 -5.68 2.58 -17.38
N TYR A 126 -6.15 2.14 -16.21
CA TYR A 126 -5.47 2.44 -14.93
C TYR A 126 -3.98 2.04 -14.88
N PRO A 127 -3.49 0.98 -15.58
CA PRO A 127 -2.05 0.71 -15.65
C PRO A 127 -1.27 1.88 -16.26
N THR A 128 -1.86 2.55 -17.26
CA THR A 128 -1.29 3.76 -17.88
C THR A 128 -1.30 4.94 -16.93
N LEU A 129 -2.36 5.09 -16.12
CA LEU A 129 -2.40 6.12 -15.06
C LEU A 129 -1.33 5.86 -14.00
N MET A 130 -1.15 4.61 -13.58
CA MET A 130 -0.09 4.21 -12.64
C MET A 130 1.31 4.50 -13.22
N ALA A 131 1.52 4.23 -14.51
CA ALA A 131 2.77 4.57 -15.17
C ALA A 131 3.01 6.09 -15.19
N ALA A 132 1.97 6.90 -15.44
CA ALA A 132 2.05 8.36 -15.36
C ALA A 132 2.47 8.81 -13.95
N ASP A 133 1.84 8.28 -12.90
CA ASP A 133 2.21 8.59 -11.50
C ASP A 133 3.68 8.29 -11.19
N ILE A 134 4.20 7.18 -11.72
CA ILE A 134 5.59 6.74 -11.49
C ILE A 134 6.58 7.65 -12.23
N ILE A 135 6.37 7.87 -13.53
CA ILE A 135 7.39 8.49 -14.38
C ILE A 135 7.34 10.02 -14.35
N ILE A 136 6.23 10.63 -13.90
CA ILE A 136 6.12 12.10 -13.81
C ILE A 136 7.16 12.72 -12.86
N HIS A 137 7.61 11.95 -11.86
CA HIS A 137 8.70 12.33 -10.95
C HIS A 137 10.05 11.67 -11.31
N LYS A 138 10.17 11.07 -12.50
CA LYS A 138 11.35 10.34 -12.98
C LYS A 138 11.81 9.30 -11.93
N ALA A 139 10.88 8.49 -11.43
CA ALA A 139 11.16 7.47 -10.43
C ALA A 139 12.24 6.50 -10.92
N HIS A 140 13.19 6.20 -10.04
CA HIS A 140 14.19 5.16 -10.28
C HIS A 140 13.75 3.84 -9.65
N MET A 141 12.96 3.91 -8.58
CA MET A 141 12.58 2.77 -7.76
C MET A 141 11.10 2.89 -7.36
N VAL A 142 10.41 1.75 -7.34
CA VAL A 142 9.01 1.68 -6.92
C VAL A 142 8.87 0.51 -5.93
N PRO A 143 8.49 0.76 -4.66
CA PRO A 143 8.18 -0.30 -3.72
C PRO A 143 6.85 -0.95 -4.11
N VAL A 144 6.93 -2.17 -4.63
CA VAL A 144 5.80 -2.97 -5.07
C VAL A 144 5.90 -4.39 -4.55
N GLY A 145 4.74 -4.94 -4.20
CA GLY A 145 4.60 -6.38 -3.99
C GLY A 145 4.58 -7.15 -5.30
N LYS A 146 4.73 -8.48 -5.23
CA LYS A 146 4.70 -9.38 -6.40
C LYS A 146 3.45 -9.22 -7.27
N ASP A 147 2.33 -8.84 -6.67
CA ASP A 147 1.05 -8.63 -7.35
C ASP A 147 1.02 -7.38 -8.25
N GLN A 148 1.96 -6.45 -8.08
CA GLN A 148 2.06 -5.23 -8.89
C GLN A 148 3.26 -5.24 -9.85
N GLU A 149 4.04 -6.33 -9.90
CA GLU A 149 5.20 -6.46 -10.81
C GLU A 149 4.78 -6.31 -12.28
N GLN A 150 3.61 -6.84 -12.65
CA GLN A 150 3.07 -6.68 -14.00
C GLN A 150 2.86 -5.20 -14.37
N HIS A 151 2.36 -4.36 -13.46
CA HIS A 151 2.15 -2.94 -13.73
C HIS A 151 3.47 -2.18 -13.88
N LEU A 152 4.50 -2.58 -13.12
CA LEU A 152 5.83 -2.00 -13.24
C LEU A 152 6.52 -2.41 -14.55
N GLU A 153 6.35 -3.65 -15.00
CA GLU A 153 6.79 -4.08 -16.33
C GLU A 153 6.13 -3.26 -17.44
N MET A 154 4.80 -3.08 -17.38
CA MET A 154 4.10 -2.22 -18.34
C MET A 154 4.59 -0.77 -18.29
N THR A 155 4.94 -0.26 -17.11
CA THR A 155 5.54 1.09 -16.97
C THR A 155 6.87 1.18 -17.73
N ARG A 156 7.73 0.16 -17.63
CA ARG A 156 8.99 0.09 -18.39
C ARG A 156 8.74 -0.01 -19.90
N ASP A 157 7.75 -0.78 -20.33
CA ASP A 157 7.37 -0.86 -21.74
C ASP A 157 6.93 0.50 -22.28
N TYR A 158 6.14 1.27 -21.51
CA TYR A 158 5.72 2.61 -21.92
C TYR A 158 6.88 3.60 -21.96
N VAL A 159 7.82 3.54 -21.00
CA VAL A 159 9.06 4.32 -21.01
C VAL A 159 9.87 4.02 -22.28
N SER A 160 10.12 2.74 -22.57
CA SER A 160 10.87 2.30 -23.74
C SER A 160 10.21 2.76 -25.04
N ARG A 161 8.89 2.62 -25.15
CA ARG A 161 8.12 3.09 -26.33
C ARG A 161 8.18 4.60 -26.49
N PHE A 162 8.01 5.37 -25.41
CA PHE A 162 8.11 6.83 -25.46
C PHE A 162 9.49 7.28 -25.94
N ASN A 163 10.54 6.76 -25.30
CA ASN A 163 11.94 7.07 -25.63
C ASN A 163 12.27 6.70 -27.08
N HIS A 164 11.85 5.53 -27.55
CA HIS A 164 12.05 5.10 -28.93
C HIS A 164 11.27 5.96 -29.94
N MET A 165 9.99 6.20 -29.69
CA MET A 165 9.09 6.95 -30.59
C MET A 165 9.58 8.38 -30.82
N TYR A 166 9.99 9.05 -29.75
CA TYR A 166 10.46 10.44 -29.80
C TYR A 166 11.98 10.58 -29.89
N LYS A 167 12.71 9.46 -30.06
CA LYS A 167 14.18 9.40 -30.23
C LYS A 167 14.93 10.14 -29.12
N THR A 168 14.59 9.83 -27.88
CA THR A 168 15.14 10.44 -26.67
C THR A 168 15.48 9.37 -25.62
N ASP A 169 16.19 9.75 -24.58
CA ASP A 169 16.43 8.93 -23.37
C ASP A 169 15.98 9.72 -22.14
N TYR A 170 14.70 10.07 -22.14
CA TYR A 170 14.16 11.09 -21.26
C TYR A 170 13.66 10.52 -19.93
N PHE A 171 12.89 9.43 -20.00
CA PHE A 171 12.40 8.75 -18.81
C PHE A 171 13.34 7.61 -18.42
N PRO A 172 13.76 7.51 -17.14
CA PRO A 172 14.46 6.34 -16.65
C PRO A 172 13.51 5.15 -16.53
N GLU A 173 14.04 3.93 -16.66
CA GLU A 173 13.27 2.71 -16.39
C GLU A 173 13.22 2.43 -14.87
N PRO A 174 12.03 2.46 -14.23
CA PRO A 174 11.91 2.21 -12.80
C PRO A 174 12.10 0.73 -12.47
N VAL A 175 12.78 0.43 -11.35
CA VAL A 175 12.97 -0.93 -10.85
C VAL A 175 12.13 -1.21 -9.60
N ALA A 176 11.73 -2.47 -9.41
CA ALA A 176 11.09 -2.88 -8.17
C ALA A 176 12.10 -2.80 -7.03
N PHE A 177 11.67 -2.31 -5.87
CA PHE A 177 12.54 -2.25 -4.69
C PHE A 177 11.82 -2.76 -3.45
N ASN A 178 12.45 -3.70 -2.74
CA ASN A 178 12.03 -4.13 -1.41
C ASN A 178 13.29 -4.32 -0.55
N PHE A 179 13.27 -3.90 0.72
CA PHE A 179 14.42 -4.09 1.63
C PHE A 179 14.65 -5.55 2.02
N SER A 180 13.60 -6.36 2.01
CA SER A 180 13.65 -7.80 2.27
C SER A 180 13.18 -8.58 1.04
N GLN A 181 13.82 -9.72 0.77
CA GLN A 181 13.33 -10.65 -0.25
C GLN A 181 12.00 -11.30 0.17
N ASP A 182 11.82 -11.48 1.49
CA ASP A 182 10.59 -11.97 2.09
C ASP A 182 9.69 -10.78 2.48
N LEU A 183 8.63 -10.58 1.69
CA LEU A 183 7.53 -9.69 2.08
C LEU A 183 6.85 -10.31 3.30
N VAL A 184 6.79 -9.56 4.41
CA VAL A 184 6.04 -9.97 5.61
C VAL A 184 4.56 -10.06 5.26
N LYS A 185 4.08 -11.27 4.98
CA LYS A 185 2.66 -11.55 4.73
C LYS A 185 1.95 -11.73 6.06
N VAL A 186 1.38 -10.66 6.60
CA VAL A 186 0.58 -10.76 7.83
C VAL A 186 -0.66 -11.61 7.54
N PRO A 187 -0.88 -12.72 8.26
CA PRO A 187 -2.00 -13.62 8.02
C PRO A 187 -3.33 -13.01 8.51
N GLY A 188 -4.43 -13.53 7.98
CA GLY A 188 -5.78 -13.17 8.41
C GLY A 188 -6.18 -13.91 9.68
N LEU A 189 -7.03 -13.28 10.48
CA LEU A 189 -7.64 -13.90 11.66
C LEU A 189 -8.64 -15.02 11.30
N ASP A 190 -9.12 -15.07 10.05
CA ASP A 190 -10.01 -16.11 9.51
C ASP A 190 -9.27 -17.41 9.10
N GLY A 191 -7.95 -17.49 9.32
CA GLY A 191 -7.13 -18.63 8.91
C GLY A 191 -6.56 -18.52 7.49
N SER A 192 -6.88 -17.45 6.75
CA SER A 192 -6.24 -17.14 5.47
C SER A 192 -4.78 -16.72 5.65
N THR A 193 -3.96 -16.99 4.64
CA THR A 193 -2.52 -16.66 4.65
C THR A 193 -2.21 -15.18 4.38
N LYS A 194 -3.24 -14.34 4.19
CA LYS A 194 -3.09 -12.91 3.96
C LYS A 194 -4.28 -12.13 4.53
N MET A 195 -3.97 -11.15 5.39
CA MET A 195 -4.93 -10.18 5.89
C MET A 195 -5.47 -9.32 4.74
N SER A 196 -6.79 -9.31 4.59
CA SER A 196 -7.49 -8.54 3.55
C SER A 196 -8.83 -8.02 4.04
N LYS A 197 -9.15 -6.77 3.67
CA LYS A 197 -10.47 -6.15 3.91
C LYS A 197 -11.60 -6.87 3.19
N SER A 198 -11.30 -7.55 2.08
CA SER A 198 -12.31 -8.15 1.20
C SER A 198 -12.95 -9.42 1.76
N SER A 199 -12.33 -10.11 2.73
CA SER A 199 -12.89 -11.34 3.30
C SER A 199 -13.83 -11.07 4.48
N SER A 200 -13.49 -10.13 5.37
CA SER A 200 -14.34 -9.62 6.46
C SER A 200 -13.64 -8.50 7.21
N GLU A 201 -14.37 -7.52 7.77
CA GLU A 201 -13.78 -6.55 8.70
C GLU A 201 -13.18 -7.20 9.96
N ASN A 202 -13.71 -8.36 10.37
CA ASN A 202 -13.20 -9.12 11.51
C ASN A 202 -11.90 -9.87 11.18
N ASN A 203 -11.49 -9.93 9.91
CA ASN A 203 -10.24 -10.55 9.50
C ASN A 203 -9.01 -9.66 9.74
N CYS A 204 -9.23 -8.35 9.91
CA CYS A 204 -8.17 -7.35 9.97
C CYS A 204 -8.02 -6.73 11.36
N ILE A 205 -6.78 -6.48 11.76
CA ILE A 205 -6.44 -5.56 12.85
C ILE A 205 -6.03 -4.23 12.23
N TYR A 206 -6.74 -3.16 12.57
CA TYR A 206 -6.40 -1.79 12.16
C TYR A 206 -5.49 -1.14 13.21
N LEU A 207 -4.55 -0.32 12.75
CA LEU A 207 -3.67 0.43 13.66
C LEU A 207 -4.45 1.38 14.59
N SER A 208 -5.64 1.78 14.16
CA SER A 208 -6.56 2.64 14.91
C SER A 208 -7.54 1.87 15.80
N ASP A 209 -7.55 0.53 15.81
CA ASP A 209 -8.54 -0.23 16.58
C ASP A 209 -8.41 0.03 18.09
N GLU A 210 -9.55 0.14 18.79
CA GLU A 210 -9.58 0.20 20.26
C GLU A 210 -9.01 -1.08 20.87
N PRO A 211 -8.40 -1.02 22.07
CA PRO A 211 -7.90 -2.21 22.76
C PRO A 211 -8.94 -3.33 22.92
N SER A 212 -10.19 -2.95 23.21
CA SER A 212 -11.31 -3.90 23.35
C SER A 212 -11.67 -4.58 22.01
N VAL A 213 -11.55 -3.87 20.89
CA VAL A 213 -11.79 -4.39 19.54
C VAL A 213 -10.67 -5.34 19.13
N ILE A 214 -9.40 -4.96 19.34
CA ILE A 214 -8.24 -5.82 19.08
C ILE A 214 -8.39 -7.15 19.84
N LYS A 215 -8.65 -7.07 21.15
CA LYS A 215 -8.86 -8.26 21.99
C LYS A 215 -9.99 -9.14 21.47
N LYS A 216 -11.15 -8.56 21.16
CA LYS A 216 -12.31 -9.30 20.64
C LYS A 216 -12.00 -10.01 19.32
N LYS A 217 -11.29 -9.35 18.40
CA LYS A 217 -10.91 -9.91 17.10
C LYS A 217 -9.92 -11.06 17.26
N ILE A 218 -8.85 -10.88 18.03
CA ILE A 218 -7.81 -11.92 18.23
C ILE A 218 -8.38 -13.14 18.97
N MET A 219 -9.24 -12.94 19.98
CA MET A 219 -9.88 -14.07 20.66
C MET A 219 -10.77 -14.92 19.73
N ARG A 220 -11.25 -14.35 18.62
CA ARG A 220 -12.04 -15.04 17.59
C ARG A 220 -11.20 -15.61 16.45
N ALA A 221 -9.89 -15.38 16.43
CA ALA A 221 -9.01 -15.89 15.39
C ALA A 221 -9.12 -17.42 15.29
N VAL A 222 -9.10 -17.97 14.09
CA VAL A 222 -9.25 -19.41 13.85
C VAL A 222 -8.08 -20.18 14.48
N SER A 223 -8.40 -21.25 15.20
CA SER A 223 -7.46 -22.23 15.75
C SER A 223 -8.03 -23.63 15.62
N ASP A 224 -7.29 -24.66 16.03
CA ASP A 224 -7.71 -26.06 16.02
C ASP A 224 -7.85 -26.62 17.46
N SER A 225 -7.93 -27.95 17.58
CA SER A 225 -8.06 -28.68 18.86
C SER A 225 -6.73 -28.84 19.62
N GLY A 226 -5.61 -28.43 19.04
CA GLY A 226 -4.27 -28.68 19.57
C GLY A 226 -3.63 -29.94 18.98
N PRO A 227 -2.31 -30.10 19.15
CA PRO A 227 -1.59 -31.29 18.69
C PRO A 227 -1.90 -32.49 19.58
N THR A 228 -2.06 -33.67 18.97
CA THR A 228 -2.32 -34.94 19.66
C THR A 228 -1.05 -35.75 19.93
N GLU A 229 0.05 -35.38 19.29
CA GLU A 229 1.37 -36.00 19.46
C GLU A 229 2.46 -34.92 19.57
N PRO A 230 3.54 -35.18 20.32
CA PRO A 230 4.64 -34.24 20.42
C PRO A 230 5.26 -33.87 19.07
N ASN A 231 5.58 -32.58 18.88
CA ASN A 231 6.15 -32.03 17.64
C ASN A 231 5.29 -32.27 16.38
N GLN A 232 3.98 -32.44 16.51
CA GLN A 232 3.08 -32.54 15.37
C GLN A 232 3.22 -31.32 14.43
N PRO A 233 3.21 -31.49 13.10
CA PRO A 233 3.21 -30.35 12.19
C PRO A 233 2.01 -29.43 12.41
N LYS A 234 2.27 -28.12 12.53
CA LYS A 234 1.23 -27.09 12.72
C LYS A 234 0.32 -27.01 11.51
N ALA A 235 -0.99 -27.04 11.72
CA ALA A 235 -1.95 -26.66 10.68
C ALA A 235 -1.83 -25.16 10.34
N VAL A 236 -2.27 -24.77 9.15
CA VAL A 236 -2.14 -23.38 8.65
C VAL A 236 -2.68 -22.33 9.64
N PRO A 237 -3.88 -22.48 10.25
CA PRO A 237 -4.36 -21.50 11.22
C PRO A 237 -3.46 -21.34 12.45
N ILE A 238 -2.76 -22.40 12.86
CA ILE A 238 -1.84 -22.35 14.00
C ILE A 238 -0.53 -21.68 13.61
N GLN A 239 0.01 -22.01 12.44
CA GLN A 239 1.14 -21.28 11.86
C GLN A 239 0.84 -19.78 11.80
N ASN A 240 -0.38 -19.40 11.40
CA ASN A 240 -0.80 -18.00 11.37
C ASN A 240 -0.78 -17.34 12.77
N LEU A 241 -1.20 -18.03 13.82
CA LEU A 241 -1.15 -17.48 15.19
C LEU A 241 0.29 -17.28 15.67
N PHE A 242 1.19 -18.24 15.40
CA PHE A 242 2.62 -18.09 15.69
C PHE A 242 3.25 -16.96 14.86
N GLN A 243 2.83 -16.79 13.61
CA GLN A 243 3.30 -15.69 12.78
C GLN A 243 2.79 -14.33 13.26
N LEU A 244 1.57 -14.23 13.77
CA LEU A 244 1.10 -13.00 14.42
C LEU A 244 1.89 -12.71 15.69
N MET A 245 2.19 -13.75 16.47
CA MET A 245 3.01 -13.63 17.68
C MET A 245 4.42 -13.14 17.34
N SER A 246 5.08 -13.67 16.31
CA SER A 246 6.42 -13.22 15.92
C SER A 246 6.50 -11.77 15.41
N ILE A 247 5.36 -11.15 15.14
CA ILE A 247 5.29 -9.74 14.75
C ILE A 247 5.29 -8.81 15.98
N VAL A 248 4.73 -9.24 17.12
CA VAL A 248 4.45 -8.34 18.26
C VAL A 248 5.02 -8.80 19.60
N SER A 249 5.27 -10.08 19.78
CA SER A 249 5.76 -10.68 21.02
C SER A 249 7.28 -10.82 21.02
N SER A 250 7.87 -10.96 22.20
CA SER A 250 9.30 -11.25 22.35
C SER A 250 9.63 -12.72 22.02
N ASP A 251 10.91 -12.99 21.74
CA ASP A 251 11.39 -14.34 21.43
C ASP A 251 11.10 -15.33 22.58
N GLU A 252 11.20 -14.90 23.84
CA GLU A 252 10.92 -15.76 25.00
C GLU A 252 9.44 -16.22 25.06
N ILE A 253 8.51 -15.34 24.67
CA ILE A 253 7.08 -15.67 24.61
C ILE A 253 6.83 -16.68 23.48
N ILE A 254 7.47 -16.47 22.32
CA ILE A 254 7.35 -17.38 21.17
C ILE A 254 7.88 -18.76 21.54
N GLU A 255 9.08 -18.84 22.15
CA GLU A 255 9.70 -20.08 22.61
C GLU A 255 8.81 -20.81 23.64
N TYR A 256 8.20 -20.08 24.58
CA TYR A 256 7.26 -20.67 25.53
C TYR A 256 6.08 -21.33 24.81
N PHE A 257 5.41 -20.65 23.87
CA PHE A 257 4.27 -21.25 23.17
C PHE A 257 4.67 -22.35 22.19
N GLU A 258 5.86 -22.29 21.62
CA GLU A 258 6.44 -23.38 20.83
C GLU A 258 6.65 -24.63 21.69
N ASP A 259 7.22 -24.50 22.89
CA ASP A 259 7.37 -25.61 23.84
C ASP A 259 6.00 -26.17 24.26
N GLN A 260 5.04 -25.31 24.61
CA GLN A 260 3.70 -25.75 24.98
C GLN A 260 3.00 -26.49 23.83
N TYR A 261 3.20 -26.06 22.58
CA TYR A 261 2.67 -26.74 21.41
C TYR A 261 3.35 -28.11 21.23
N ASN A 262 4.68 -28.14 21.21
CA ASN A 262 5.46 -29.35 20.97
C ASN A 262 5.27 -30.41 22.06
N ASN A 263 4.88 -30.02 23.26
CA ASN A 263 4.58 -30.92 24.38
C ASN A 263 3.08 -31.20 24.59
N CYS A 264 2.20 -30.82 23.65
CA CYS A 264 0.75 -31.04 23.74
C CYS A 264 0.06 -30.37 24.95
N ASN A 265 0.66 -29.32 25.50
CA ASN A 265 0.13 -28.58 26.67
C ASN A 265 -0.51 -27.24 26.30
N ILE A 266 -0.44 -26.85 25.02
CA ILE A 266 -0.90 -25.53 24.56
C ILE A 266 -2.38 -25.29 24.85
N ARG A 267 -2.66 -24.09 25.35
CA ARG A 267 -4.01 -23.55 25.49
C ARG A 267 -4.15 -22.34 24.58
N TYR A 268 -4.83 -22.50 23.43
CA TYR A 268 -5.01 -21.40 22.48
C TYR A 268 -5.75 -20.19 23.07
N GLY A 269 -6.61 -20.41 24.08
CA GLY A 269 -7.24 -19.31 24.80
C GLY A 269 -6.22 -18.40 25.48
N ASP A 270 -5.14 -18.96 26.02
CA ASP A 270 -4.09 -18.21 26.70
C ASP A 270 -3.10 -17.61 25.68
N MET A 271 -2.76 -18.36 24.62
CA MET A 271 -1.99 -17.85 23.48
C MET A 271 -2.64 -16.61 22.86
N LYS A 272 -3.96 -16.66 22.59
CA LYS A 272 -4.69 -15.52 22.01
C LYS A 272 -4.78 -14.32 22.96
N LYS A 273 -4.84 -14.53 24.28
CA LYS A 273 -4.77 -13.42 25.24
C LYS A 273 -3.40 -12.75 25.18
N GLN A 274 -2.32 -13.53 25.15
CA GLN A 274 -0.96 -12.99 25.04
C GLN A 274 -0.79 -12.18 23.74
N ILE A 275 -1.16 -12.76 22.59
CA ILE A 275 -1.11 -12.04 21.30
C ILE A 275 -1.94 -10.75 21.37
N ALA A 276 -3.11 -10.77 22.03
CA ALA A 276 -3.94 -9.58 22.17
C ALA A 276 -3.28 -8.48 23.00
N GLU A 277 -2.64 -8.83 24.12
CA GLU A 277 -1.95 -7.87 24.98
C GLU A 277 -0.75 -7.23 24.27
N ASP A 278 0.06 -8.05 23.60
CA ASP A 278 1.22 -7.58 22.84
C ASP A 278 0.78 -6.73 21.63
N MET A 279 -0.27 -7.15 20.93
CA MET A 279 -0.83 -6.38 19.81
C MET A 279 -1.40 -5.04 20.25
N ILE A 280 -2.08 -4.98 21.39
CA ILE A 280 -2.58 -3.71 21.96
C ILE A 280 -1.41 -2.77 22.26
N THR A 281 -0.36 -3.30 22.87
CA THR A 281 0.85 -2.55 23.20
C THR A 281 1.54 -2.03 21.94
N PHE A 282 1.65 -2.89 20.91
CA PHE A 282 2.19 -2.52 19.61
C PHE A 282 1.37 -1.42 18.92
N CYS A 283 0.03 -1.53 18.91
CA CYS A 283 -0.86 -0.57 18.24
C CYS A 283 -1.01 0.76 18.99
N ALA A 284 -0.79 0.79 20.32
CA ALA A 284 -1.00 1.97 21.17
C ALA A 284 -0.35 3.27 20.64
N PRO A 285 0.96 3.32 20.34
CA PRO A 285 1.60 4.56 19.87
C PRO A 285 1.02 5.06 18.53
N PHE A 286 0.68 4.14 17.62
CA PHE A 286 0.05 4.51 16.35
C PHE A 286 -1.34 5.11 16.58
N ARG A 287 -2.15 4.46 17.44
CA ARG A 287 -3.50 4.91 17.76
C ARG A 287 -3.50 6.27 18.42
N GLU A 288 -2.64 6.49 19.42
CA GLU A 288 -2.50 7.79 20.08
C GLU A 288 -2.18 8.90 19.07
N ARG A 289 -1.22 8.65 18.19
CA ARG A 289 -0.82 9.61 17.15
C ARG A 289 -1.91 9.83 16.10
N ILE A 290 -2.67 8.79 15.73
CA ILE A 290 -3.83 8.91 14.84
C ILE A 290 -4.87 9.86 15.46
N LEU A 291 -5.26 9.64 16.72
CA LEU A 291 -6.27 10.45 17.39
C LEU A 291 -5.85 11.92 17.56
N GLU A 292 -4.57 12.15 17.84
CA GLU A 292 -3.99 13.49 17.89
C GLU A 292 -4.12 14.20 16.54
N LEU A 293 -3.67 13.54 15.46
CA LEU A 293 -3.64 14.11 14.12
C LEU A 293 -5.03 14.24 13.49
N GLU A 294 -5.98 13.34 13.78
CA GLU A 294 -7.33 13.39 13.21
C GLU A 294 -8.06 14.70 13.52
N ASN A 295 -7.73 15.34 14.64
CA ASN A 295 -8.35 16.59 15.07
C ASN A 295 -7.59 17.84 14.58
N ASP A 296 -6.36 17.70 14.08
CA ASP A 296 -5.54 18.81 13.60
C ASP A 296 -5.69 19.03 12.09
N ASN A 297 -6.85 19.57 11.70
CA ASN A 297 -7.15 19.85 10.29
C ASN A 297 -6.20 20.86 9.65
N GLU A 298 -5.71 21.84 10.43
CA GLU A 298 -4.82 22.88 9.92
C GLU A 298 -3.47 22.29 9.53
N TYR A 299 -2.89 21.44 10.39
CA TYR A 299 -1.65 20.73 10.08
C TYR A 299 -1.81 19.80 8.88
N LEU A 300 -2.88 19.02 8.81
CA LEU A 300 -3.11 18.10 7.68
C LEU A 300 -3.25 18.83 6.35
N GLN A 301 -3.95 19.98 6.32
CA GLN A 301 -4.05 20.82 5.14
C GLN A 301 -2.70 21.42 4.75
N LYS A 302 -1.92 21.88 5.73
CA LYS A 302 -0.57 22.39 5.50
C LYS A 302 0.32 21.33 4.85
N VAL A 303 0.34 20.11 5.39
CA VAL A 303 1.13 19.00 4.84
C VAL A 303 0.74 18.71 3.39
N LEU A 304 -0.55 18.59 3.07
CA LEU A 304 -0.99 18.33 1.69
C LEU A 304 -0.65 19.49 0.75
N LYS A 305 -0.79 20.73 1.22
CA LYS A 305 -0.47 21.91 0.41
C LYS A 305 1.01 21.96 0.07
N GLU A 306 1.88 21.84 1.07
CA GLU A 306 3.33 21.86 0.88
C GLU A 306 3.81 20.69 0.01
N GLY A 307 3.26 19.49 0.23
CA GLY A 307 3.59 18.33 -0.59
C GLY A 307 3.07 18.45 -2.03
N ALA A 308 1.88 19.03 -2.24
CA ALA A 308 1.36 19.31 -3.58
C ALA A 308 2.22 20.35 -4.32
N GLU A 309 2.64 21.42 -3.66
CA GLU A 309 3.53 22.44 -4.25
C GLU A 309 4.85 21.80 -4.74
N GLN A 310 5.50 20.99 -3.89
CA GLN A 310 6.74 20.29 -4.25
C GLN A 310 6.54 19.21 -5.33
N ALA A 311 5.44 18.47 -5.29
CA ALA A 311 5.11 17.48 -6.32
C ALA A 311 4.85 18.16 -7.66
N ARG A 312 4.07 19.25 -7.68
CA ARG A 312 3.78 20.02 -8.88
C ARG A 312 5.02 20.65 -9.49
N GLU A 313 5.94 21.18 -8.69
CA GLU A 313 7.21 21.71 -9.22
C GLU A 313 7.93 20.66 -10.08
N SER A 314 8.06 19.43 -9.55
CA SER A 314 8.65 18.32 -10.30
C SER A 314 7.80 17.93 -11.52
N ALA A 315 6.48 17.86 -11.37
CA ALA A 315 5.58 17.37 -12.40
C ALA A 315 5.45 18.35 -13.57
N SER A 316 5.30 19.65 -13.29
CA SER A 316 5.23 20.71 -14.30
C SER A 316 6.52 20.79 -15.12
N GLN A 317 7.69 20.61 -14.48
CA GLN A 317 8.96 20.54 -15.20
C GLN A 317 8.98 19.33 -16.15
N THR A 318 8.59 18.15 -15.66
CA THR A 318 8.53 16.94 -16.50
C THR A 318 7.57 17.13 -17.67
N LEU A 319 6.39 17.69 -17.46
CA LEU A 319 5.39 17.90 -18.51
C LEU A 319 5.83 18.92 -19.54
N LYS A 320 6.49 20.01 -19.12
CA LYS A 320 7.06 20.99 -20.04
C LYS A 320 8.03 20.34 -21.02
N GLU A 321 8.98 19.57 -20.50
CA GLU A 321 9.98 18.84 -21.29
C GLU A 321 9.31 17.79 -22.20
N VAL A 322 8.34 17.02 -21.68
CA VAL A 322 7.55 16.05 -22.47
C VAL A 322 6.82 16.74 -23.62
N ARG A 323 6.17 17.89 -23.37
CA ARG A 323 5.44 18.64 -24.39
C ARG A 323 6.37 19.10 -25.51
N GLU A 324 7.56 19.60 -25.17
CA GLU A 324 8.58 20.01 -26.14
C GLU A 324 9.10 18.83 -26.98
N ILE A 325 9.31 17.66 -26.34
CA ILE A 325 9.71 16.40 -27.00
C ILE A 325 8.65 15.91 -27.98
N ILE A 326 7.37 15.91 -27.56
CA ILE A 326 6.24 15.50 -28.40
C ILE A 326 6.03 16.47 -29.57
N GLY A 327 6.40 17.75 -29.40
CA GLY A 327 6.37 18.76 -30.46
C GLY A 327 5.37 19.90 -30.23
N PHE A 328 4.80 20.04 -29.03
CA PHE A 328 4.00 21.21 -28.66
C PHE A 328 4.92 22.43 -28.45
N ARG A 329 5.17 23.19 -29.51
CA ARG A 329 6.04 24.38 -29.51
C ARG A 329 5.22 25.64 -29.80
N ALA A 330 5.62 26.77 -29.21
CA ALA A 330 5.08 28.06 -29.60
C ALA A 330 5.52 28.39 -31.04
N PHE A 331 4.62 29.00 -31.82
CA PHE A 331 4.86 29.42 -33.20
C PHE A 331 5.25 30.90 -33.28
#